data_AF-A0A2H9TNG9-F1
#
_entry.id   AF-A0A2H9TNG9-F1
#
_cell.length_a   1.000
_cell.length_b   1.000
_cell.length_c   1.000
_cell.angle_alpha   90.00
_cell.angle_beta   90.00
_cell.angle_gamma   90.00
#
_symmetry.space_group_name_H-M   'P 1'
#
loop_
_entity.id
_entity.type
_entity.pdbx_description
1 polymer ?
#
loop_
_entity_poly.entity_id
_entity_poly.type
_entity_poly.pdbx_seq_one_letter_code
_entity_poly.pdbx_strand_id
1 'polypeptide(L)'
;MEVSQFGDLANWIIPGKMVKGMGGAMDLAASGARIVITMEHCVFDVDQTKGLTLVELAQEVTVEQIKASTECPFHIAPDLKFY
;
A
#
# COMPACT_ATOMS: atom_id res chain seq x y z
N MET A 1 -11.05 -4.39 -0.15
CA MET A 1 -10.02 -4.26 -1.21
C MET A 1 -8.71 -4.17 -0.48
N GLU A 2 -7.70 -4.85 -0.99
CA GLU A 2 -6.49 -5.15 -0.24
C GLU A 2 -5.26 -4.91 -1.10
N VAL A 3 -4.13 -4.65 -0.44
CA VAL A 3 -2.82 -4.52 -1.06
C VAL A 3 -1.81 -5.35 -0.27
N SER A 4 -0.97 -6.13 -0.96
CA SER A 4 0.08 -6.92 -0.31
C SER A 4 1.31 -6.08 0.00
N GLN A 5 2.19 -6.61 0.86
CA GLN A 5 3.47 -5.97 1.17
C GLN A 5 4.39 -5.78 -0.05
N PHE A 6 4.15 -6.50 -1.15
CA PHE A 6 4.94 -6.43 -2.38
C PHE A 6 4.21 -5.69 -3.52
N GLY A 7 3.05 -5.08 -3.23
CA GLY A 7 2.30 -4.26 -4.17
C GLY A 7 1.25 -5.01 -4.99
N ASP A 8 0.88 -6.24 -4.62
CA ASP A 8 -0.23 -6.93 -5.27
C ASP A 8 -1.55 -6.25 -4.90
N LEU A 9 -2.36 -5.88 -5.90
CA LEU A 9 -3.63 -5.19 -5.69
C LEU A 9 -4.82 -6.15 -5.88
N ALA A 10 -5.71 -6.19 -4.89
CA ALA A 10 -6.96 -6.94 -4.95
C ALA A 10 -8.18 -5.99 -4.90
N ASN A 11 -8.70 -5.61 -6.08
CA ASN A 11 -9.79 -4.62 -6.19
C ASN A 11 -10.98 -5.01 -7.10
N TRP A 12 -10.94 -6.13 -7.84
CA TRP A 12 -11.91 -6.41 -8.91
C TRP A 12 -12.96 -7.51 -8.63
N ILE A 13 -12.65 -8.46 -7.75
CA ILE A 13 -13.53 -9.60 -7.41
C ILE A 13 -13.54 -9.81 -5.90
N ILE A 14 -14.75 -9.94 -5.34
CA ILE A 14 -15.00 -10.49 -4.01
C ILE A 14 -15.91 -11.70 -4.21
N PRO A 15 -15.42 -12.94 -4.00
CA PRO A 15 -16.20 -14.16 -4.23
C PRO A 15 -17.56 -14.12 -3.52
N GLY A 16 -18.64 -14.35 -4.27
CA GLY A 16 -20.00 -14.37 -3.74
C GLY A 16 -20.62 -13.01 -3.40
N LYS A 17 -19.93 -11.88 -3.66
CA LYS A 17 -20.46 -10.53 -3.39
C LYS A 17 -20.34 -9.56 -4.57
N MET A 18 -19.15 -9.42 -5.16
CA MET A 18 -18.88 -8.37 -6.14
C MET A 18 -18.00 -8.89 -7.28
N VAL A 19 -18.44 -8.70 -8.53
CA VAL A 19 -17.68 -9.00 -9.74
C VAL A 19 -17.87 -7.85 -10.71
N LYS A 20 -16.87 -6.99 -10.88
CA LYS A 20 -16.90 -5.87 -11.85
C LYS A 20 -16.00 -6.09 -13.08
N GLY A 21 -15.13 -7.10 -13.04
CA GLY A 21 -14.10 -7.35 -14.06
C GLY A 21 -12.82 -6.54 -13.79
N MET A 22 -11.67 -7.06 -14.24
CA MET A 22 -10.32 -6.52 -13.95
C MET A 22 -9.95 -5.27 -14.78
N GLY A 23 -10.55 -5.07 -15.95
CA GLY A 23 -10.23 -3.94 -16.85
C GLY A 23 -8.73 -3.84 -17.15
N GLY A 24 -8.22 -2.62 -17.36
CA GLY A 24 -6.78 -2.36 -17.55
C GLY A 24 -5.98 -2.24 -16.24
N ALA A 25 -6.56 -2.59 -15.09
CA ALA A 25 -5.85 -2.53 -13.81
C ALA A 25 -4.64 -3.47 -13.79
N MET A 26 -4.74 -4.61 -14.50
CA MET A 26 -3.65 -5.58 -14.64
C MET A 26 -2.49 -5.03 -15.49
N ASP A 27 -2.79 -4.33 -16.59
CA ASP A 27 -1.77 -3.71 -17.44
C ASP A 27 -1.00 -2.61 -16.69
N LEU A 28 -1.71 -1.80 -15.89
CA LEU A 28 -1.09 -0.76 -15.07
C LEU A 28 -0.20 -1.37 -13.98
N ALA A 29 -0.64 -2.45 -13.32
CA ALA A 29 0.15 -3.16 -12.32
C ALA A 29 1.40 -3.82 -12.92
N ALA A 30 1.32 -4.30 -14.17
CA ALA A 30 2.44 -4.94 -14.87
C ALA A 30 3.42 -3.96 -15.53
N SER A 31 3.15 -2.65 -15.49
CA SER A 31 3.93 -1.64 -16.22
C SER A 31 5.37 -1.45 -15.72
N GLY A 32 5.72 -2.02 -14.55
CA GLY A 32 7.03 -1.83 -13.91
C GLY A 32 7.23 -0.40 -13.36
N ALA A 33 6.18 0.40 -13.32
CA ALA A 33 6.21 1.72 -12.69
C ALA A 33 6.43 1.61 -11.17
N ARG A 34 6.97 2.68 -10.58
CA ARG A 34 7.04 2.80 -9.11
C ARG A 34 5.64 2.72 -8.51
N ILE A 35 5.49 1.89 -7.49
CA ILE A 35 4.23 1.70 -6.77
C ILE A 35 4.31 2.52 -5.48
N VAL A 36 3.34 3.43 -5.30
CA VAL A 36 3.16 4.19 -4.07
C VAL A 36 1.74 3.97 -3.58
N ILE A 37 1.59 3.65 -2.29
CA ILE A 37 0.29 3.46 -1.66
C ILE A 37 0.03 4.68 -0.78
N THR A 38 -1.00 5.44 -1.11
CA THR A 38 -1.42 6.63 -0.36
C THR A 38 -2.71 6.32 0.38
N MET A 39 -2.70 6.51 1.70
CA MET A 39 -3.88 6.42 2.55
C MET A 39 -4.10 7.76 3.26
N GLU A 40 -5.23 7.88 3.95
CA GLU A 40 -5.54 9.08 4.74
C GLU A 40 -4.47 9.38 5.80
N HIS A 41 -3.92 8.35 6.43
CA HIS A 41 -3.02 8.49 7.58
C HIS A 41 -1.54 8.25 7.27
N CYS A 42 -1.20 7.67 6.12
CA CYS A 42 0.19 7.35 5.79
C CYS A 42 0.40 7.13 4.29
N VAL A 43 1.67 7.20 3.88
CA VAL A 43 2.12 6.86 2.53
C VAL A 43 3.22 5.82 2.61
N PHE A 44 3.07 4.75 1.83
CA PHE A 44 4.08 3.71 1.65
C PHE A 44 4.68 3.77 0.25
N ASP A 45 6.00 3.70 0.18
CA ASP A 45 6.72 3.33 -1.03
C ASP A 45 6.88 1.81 -1.08
N VAL A 46 6.71 1.21 -2.25
CA VAL A 46 6.73 -0.25 -2.40
C VAL A 46 7.92 -0.65 -3.25
N ASP A 47 8.80 -1.44 -2.65
CA ASP A 47 9.82 -2.19 -3.37
C ASP A 47 9.31 -3.63 -3.51
N GLN A 48 9.13 -4.11 -4.75
CA GLN A 48 8.58 -5.45 -5.02
C GLN A 48 9.46 -6.58 -4.46
N THR A 49 10.70 -6.30 -4.06
CA THR A 49 11.62 -7.25 -3.44
C THR A 49 11.80 -7.04 -1.94
N LYS A 50 11.83 -5.79 -1.47
CA LYS A 50 12.09 -5.44 -0.07
C LYS A 50 10.83 -5.17 0.76
N GLY A 51 9.69 -5.04 0.10
CA GLY A 51 8.40 -4.77 0.72
C GLY A 51 8.13 -3.28 0.92
N LEU A 52 7.30 -2.98 1.93
CA LEU A 52 6.83 -1.63 2.20
C LEU A 52 7.85 -0.78 2.97
N THR A 53 7.91 0.49 2.64
CA THR A 53 8.62 1.53 3.42
C THR A 53 7.70 2.70 3.68
N LEU A 54 7.46 3.01 4.96
CA LEU A 54 6.68 4.18 5.40
C LEU A 54 7.49 5.45 5.10
N VAL A 55 6.98 6.30 4.21
CA VAL A 55 7.66 7.51 3.74
C VAL A 55 7.00 8.80 4.23
N GLU A 56 5.69 8.79 4.45
CA GLU A 56 4.96 9.94 4.99
C GLU A 56 3.91 9.50 6.02
N LEU A 57 3.68 10.33 7.04
CA LEU A 57 2.76 10.07 8.15
C LEU A 57 1.96 11.34 8.48
N ALA A 58 0.66 11.22 8.68
CA ALA A 58 -0.17 12.34 9.11
C ALA A 58 0.23 12.81 10.53
N GLN A 59 0.26 14.11 10.78
CA GLN A 59 0.73 14.71 12.05
C GLN A 59 -0.01 14.19 13.29
N GLU A 60 -1.27 13.80 13.16
CA GLU A 60 -2.11 13.30 14.24
C GLU A 60 -1.95 11.79 14.53
N VAL A 61 -1.13 11.09 13.76
CA VAL A 61 -0.98 9.62 13.83
C VAL A 61 0.44 9.25 14.23
N THR A 62 0.60 8.21 15.06
CA THR A 62 1.91 7.68 15.44
C THR A 62 2.30 6.45 14.62
N VAL A 63 3.60 6.16 14.55
CA VAL A 63 4.12 4.98 13.86
C VAL A 63 3.59 3.69 14.51
N GLU A 64 3.39 3.68 15.82
CA GLU A 64 2.83 2.53 16.56
C GLU A 64 1.39 2.24 16.14
N GLN A 65 0.59 3.28 15.89
CA GLN A 65 -0.77 3.11 15.38
C GLN A 65 -0.75 2.49 13.98
N ILE A 66 0.15 2.93 13.09
CA ILE A 66 0.31 2.32 11.77
C ILE A 66 0.79 0.87 11.87
N LYS A 67 1.70 0.56 12.80
CA LYS A 67 2.14 -0.82 13.07
C LYS A 67 0.99 -1.69 13.58
N ALA A 68 0.08 -1.13 14.38
CA ALA A 68 -1.06 -1.86 14.91
C ALA A 68 -2.17 -2.10 13.85
N SER A 69 -2.29 -1.20 12.86
CA SER A 69 -3.29 -1.30 11.80
C SER A 69 -2.80 -1.99 10.52
N THR A 70 -1.52 -2.34 10.45
CA THR A 70 -0.91 -2.99 9.28
C THR A 70 -0.49 -4.42 9.62
N GLU A 71 -1.04 -5.41 8.90
CA GLU A 71 -0.80 -6.83 9.19
C GLU A 71 0.54 -7.37 8.68
N CYS A 72 1.26 -6.59 7.86
CA CYS A 72 2.55 -6.97 7.30
C CYS A 72 3.70 -6.14 7.87
N PRO A 73 4.93 -6.70 7.93
CA PRO A 73 6.10 -5.93 8.31
C PRO A 73 6.41 -4.85 7.27
N PHE A 74 6.89 -3.71 7.76
CA PHE A 74 7.33 -2.61 6.92
C PHE A 74 8.54 -1.90 7.53
N HIS A 75 9.30 -1.24 6.68
CA HIS A 75 10.43 -0.40 7.06
C HIS A 75 9.97 1.05 7.29
N ILE A 76 10.72 1.81 8.07
CA ILE A 76 10.46 3.25 8.26
C ILE A 76 11.57 4.00 7.53
N ALA A 77 11.21 4.97 6.69
CA ALA A 77 12.19 5.80 6.01
C ALA A 77 13.03 6.59 7.02
N PRO A 78 14.36 6.70 6.82
CA PRO A 78 15.22 7.49 7.70
C PRO A 78 14.87 8.98 7.67
N ASP A 79 14.24 9.44 6.58
CA ASP A 79 13.77 10.79 6.32
C ASP A 79 12.23 10.89 6.33
N LEU A 80 11.57 10.12 7.20
CA LEU A 80 10.11 10.11 7.36
C LEU A 80 9.55 11.54 7.45
N LYS A 81 8.63 11.87 6.55
CA LYS A 81 7.99 13.18 6.48
C LYS A 81 6.64 13.17 7.18
N PHE A 82 6.25 14.35 7.66
CA PHE A 82 4.94 14.57 8.25
C PHE A 82 4.16 15.58 7.41
N TYR A 83 2.88 15.31 7.18
CA TYR A 83 1.96 16.22 6.50
C TYR A 83 0.80 16.60 7.40
#